data_AF-A0A0B1SEY1-F1
#
_entry.id   AF-A0A0B1SEY1-F1
#
_cell.length_a   1.000
_cell.length_b   1.000
_cell.length_c   1.000
_cell.angle_alpha   90.00
_cell.angle_beta   90.00
_cell.angle_gamma   90.00
#
_symmetry.space_group_name_H-M   'P 1'
#
loop_
_entity.id
_entity.type
_entity.pdbx_description
1 polymer ?
#
loop_
_entity_poly.entity_id
_entity_poly.type
_entity_poly.pdbx_seq_one_letter_code
_entity_poly.pdbx_strand_id
1 'polypeptide(L)'
;MFKAMAKTPFGQRPTAYDYIVQGLFGQRLLMASKFCATCGSCSAKKRCSKCKLCYCSVECQKFDWPIHKSCCESIRTWNTVTDVRDTLSLEDIQAAISEIDV
;
A
#
# COMPACT_ATOMS: atom_id res chain seq x y z
N MET A 1 -11.25 0.84 -15.59
CA MET A 1 -10.20 1.74 -15.09
C MET A 1 -10.60 3.22 -15.19
N PHE A 2 -10.57 3.85 -16.38
CA PHE A 2 -10.84 5.30 -16.53
C PHE A 2 -12.19 5.77 -15.98
N LYS A 3 -13.28 5.01 -16.20
CA LYS A 3 -14.60 5.33 -15.64
C LYS A 3 -14.64 5.29 -14.11
N ALA A 4 -13.81 4.48 -13.47
CA ALA A 4 -13.71 4.42 -12.01
C ALA A 4 -12.88 5.60 -11.49
N MET A 5 -11.74 5.88 -12.12
CA MET A 5 -10.89 7.05 -11.82
C MET A 5 -11.67 8.37 -11.90
N ALA A 6 -12.50 8.53 -12.94
CA ALA A 6 -13.31 9.74 -13.12
C ALA A 6 -14.36 9.97 -12.02
N LYS A 7 -14.71 8.93 -11.25
CA LYS A 7 -15.67 9.00 -10.13
C LYS A 7 -14.99 9.24 -8.78
N THR A 8 -13.66 9.14 -8.70
CA THR A 8 -12.94 9.34 -7.45
C THR A 8 -12.54 10.81 -7.29
N PRO A 9 -12.95 11.48 -6.20
CA PRO A 9 -12.54 12.86 -5.94
C PRO A 9 -11.02 13.00 -5.79
N PHE A 10 -10.49 14.17 -6.17
CA PHE A 10 -9.06 14.45 -5.99
C PHE A 10 -8.65 14.32 -4.52
N GLY A 11 -7.54 13.64 -4.28
CA GLY A 11 -7.01 13.37 -2.93
C GLY A 11 -7.66 12.20 -2.20
N GLN A 12 -8.69 11.55 -2.77
CA GLN A 12 -9.31 10.35 -2.21
C GLN A 12 -8.72 9.06 -2.81
N ARG A 13 -8.82 7.96 -2.05
CA ARG A 13 -8.45 6.62 -2.52
C ARG A 13 -9.66 5.89 -3.14
N PRO A 14 -9.45 4.94 -4.06
CA PRO A 14 -8.16 4.53 -4.65
C PRO A 14 -7.56 5.63 -5.54
N THR A 15 -6.24 5.81 -5.47
CA THR A 15 -5.55 6.82 -6.28
C THR A 15 -5.61 6.45 -7.77
N ALA A 16 -5.36 7.44 -8.64
CA ALA A 16 -5.20 7.19 -10.07
C ALA A 16 -4.16 6.09 -10.35
N TYR A 17 -3.06 6.10 -9.60
CA TYR A 17 -2.02 5.08 -9.64
C TYR A 17 -2.56 3.67 -9.31
N ASP A 18 -3.38 3.53 -8.25
CA ASP A 18 -3.96 2.24 -7.86
C ASP A 18 -4.80 1.63 -9.00
N TYR A 19 -5.62 2.44 -9.68
CA TYR A 19 -6.40 1.97 -10.82
C TYR A 19 -5.53 1.57 -12.02
N ILE A 20 -4.48 2.34 -12.32
CA ILE A 20 -3.53 2.02 -13.40
C ILE A 20 -2.85 0.67 -13.11
N VAL A 21 -2.32 0.48 -11.90
CA VAL A 21 -1.64 -0.75 -11.49
C VAL A 21 -2.59 -1.95 -11.51
N GLN A 22 -3.84 -1.80 -11.04
CA GLN A 22 -4.86 -2.86 -11.16
C GLN A 22 -5.13 -3.25 -12.61
N GLY A 23 -5.21 -2.27 -13.51
CA GLY A 23 -5.45 -2.52 -14.93
C GLY A 23 -4.29 -3.25 -15.61
N LEU A 24 -3.05 -2.89 -15.27
CA LEU A 24 -1.84 -3.46 -15.87
C LEU A 24 -1.51 -4.86 -15.35
N PHE A 25 -1.64 -5.08 -14.04
CA PHE A 25 -1.13 -6.28 -13.38
C PHE A 25 -2.22 -7.17 -12.76
N GLY A 26 -3.48 -6.76 -12.90
CA GLY A 26 -4.62 -7.41 -12.25
C GLY A 26 -4.74 -7.05 -10.77
N GLN A 27 -5.94 -7.25 -10.24
CA GLN A 27 -6.29 -6.86 -8.87
C GLN A 27 -5.47 -7.59 -7.80
N ARG A 28 -5.06 -8.84 -8.08
CA ARG A 28 -4.34 -9.69 -7.13
C ARG A 28 -2.91 -9.21 -6.86
N LEU A 29 -2.21 -8.65 -7.85
CA LEU A 29 -0.86 -8.11 -7.62
C LEU A 29 -0.90 -6.86 -6.74
N LEU A 30 -1.85 -5.95 -6.97
CA LEU A 30 -1.97 -4.74 -6.16
C LEU A 30 -2.24 -5.06 -4.67
N MET A 31 -3.06 -6.07 -4.39
CA MET A 31 -3.35 -6.51 -3.02
C MET A 31 -2.16 -7.23 -2.37
N ALA A 32 -1.38 -7.99 -3.16
CA ALA A 32 -0.31 -8.84 -2.66
C ALA A 32 1.07 -8.17 -2.61
N SER A 33 1.30 -7.03 -3.26
CA SER A 33 2.63 -6.42 -3.36
C SER A 33 2.70 -5.01 -2.77
N LYS A 34 3.88 -4.66 -2.24
CA LYS A 34 4.19 -3.31 -1.79
C LYS A 34 5.03 -2.61 -2.84
N PHE A 35 4.52 -1.49 -3.32
CA PHE A 35 5.18 -0.67 -4.31
C PHE A 35 6.01 0.42 -3.64
N CYS A 36 7.21 0.64 -4.17
CA CYS A 36 8.05 1.74 -3.76
C CYS A 36 7.39 3.06 -4.21
N ALA A 37 7.18 3.99 -3.28
CA ALA A 37 6.59 5.28 -3.57
C ALA A 37 7.46 6.14 -4.52
N THR A 38 8.77 5.86 -4.58
CA THR A 38 9.72 6.62 -5.40
C THR A 38 9.87 6.06 -6.81
N CYS A 39 10.07 4.75 -6.95
CA CYS A 39 10.45 4.13 -8.23
C CYS A 39 9.44 3.10 -8.76
N GLY A 40 8.35 2.82 -8.03
CA GLY A 40 7.33 1.87 -8.46
C GLY A 40 7.74 0.40 -8.42
N SER A 41 8.92 0.05 -7.90
CA SER A 41 9.29 -1.36 -7.73
C SER A 41 8.33 -2.07 -6.77
N CYS A 42 7.87 -3.27 -7.13
CA CYS A 42 6.95 -4.11 -6.34
C CYS A 42 7.62 -4.85 -5.17
N SER A 43 8.90 -4.60 -4.92
CA SER A 43 9.71 -5.21 -3.86
C SER A 43 9.99 -4.27 -2.68
N ALA A 44 9.02 -3.43 -2.31
CA ALA A 44 9.18 -2.51 -1.19
C ALA A 44 9.18 -3.24 0.16
N LYS A 45 10.36 -3.34 0.79
CA LYS A 45 10.57 -4.00 2.10
C LYS A 45 10.76 -3.01 3.25
N LYS A 46 10.96 -1.73 2.95
CA LYS A 46 11.19 -0.66 3.94
C LYS A 46 9.97 0.24 4.02
N ARG A 47 9.75 0.87 5.18
CA ARG A 47 8.64 1.80 5.40
C ARG A 47 9.09 3.01 6.20
N CYS A 48 8.49 4.16 5.93
CA CYS A 48 8.62 5.33 6.82
C CYS A 48 8.10 4.96 8.21
N SER A 49 8.86 5.28 9.26
CA SER A 49 8.51 4.90 10.63
C SER A 49 7.21 5.57 11.11
N LYS A 50 6.92 6.79 10.65
CA LYS A 50 5.76 7.59 11.04
C LYS A 50 4.49 7.21 10.27
N CYS A 51 4.51 7.38 8.95
CA CYS A 51 3.32 7.27 8.10
C CYS A 51 3.20 5.93 7.35
N LYS A 52 4.18 5.03 7.51
CA LYS A 52 4.23 3.68 6.92
C LYS A 52 4.27 3.62 5.39
N LEU A 53 4.53 4.74 4.70
CA LEU A 53 4.75 4.74 3.24
C LEU A 53 5.91 3.82 2.85
N CYS A 54 5.75 3.04 1.78
CA CYS A 54 6.64 1.93 1.40
C CYS A 54 7.75 2.34 0.42
N TYR A 55 8.95 1.79 0.63
CA TYR A 55 10.14 1.99 -0.22
C TYR A 55 10.90 0.68 -0.42
N CYS A 56 11.56 0.53 -1.57
CA CYS A 56 12.46 -0.61 -1.79
C CYS A 56 13.79 -0.46 -1.02
N SER A 57 14.25 0.77 -0.80
CA SER A 57 15.53 1.04 -0.17
C SER A 57 15.54 2.39 0.58
N VAL A 58 16.60 2.63 1.37
CA VAL A 58 16.78 3.88 2.10
C VAL A 58 17.10 5.03 1.14
N GLU A 59 17.76 4.73 0.02
CA GLU A 59 18.08 5.69 -1.05
C GLU A 59 16.80 6.25 -1.66
N CYS A 60 15.82 5.40 -1.98
CA CYS A 60 14.52 5.84 -2.46
C CYS A 60 13.79 6.72 -1.44
N GLN A 61 13.82 6.33 -0.15
CA GLN A 61 13.23 7.15 0.90
C GLN A 61 13.89 8.53 1.02
N LYS A 62 15.23 8.59 0.98
CA LYS A 62 15.99 9.85 1.05
C LYS A 62 15.72 10.74 -0.17
N PHE A 63 15.61 10.13 -1.35
CA PHE A 63 15.30 10.84 -2.59
C PHE A 63 13.90 11.47 -2.53
N ASP A 64 12.91 10.76 -2.01
CA ASP A 64 11.54 11.26 -1.86
C ASP A 64 11.37 12.25 -0.69
N TRP A 65 12.26 12.22 0.31
CA TRP A 65 12.15 12.99 1.56
C TRP A 65 11.82 14.49 1.41
N PRO A 66 12.40 15.24 0.45
CA PRO A 66 12.10 16.67 0.29
C PRO A 66 10.61 16.96 0.07
N ILE A 67 9.91 16.08 -0.64
CA ILE A 67 8.47 16.17 -0.93
C ILE A 67 7.69 15.43 0.15
N HIS A 68 8.13 14.22 0.51
CA HIS A 68 7.47 13.39 1.50
C HIS A 68 7.28 14.09 2.85
N LYS A 69 8.27 14.85 3.31
CA LYS A 69 8.23 15.46 4.65
C LYS A 69 7.05 16.43 4.83
N SER A 70 6.62 17.14 3.77
CA SER A 70 5.52 18.10 3.85
C SER A 70 4.16 17.43 3.91
N CYS A 71 4.04 16.21 3.37
CA CYS A 71 2.79 15.44 3.38
C CYS A 71 2.82 14.23 4.32
N CYS A 72 3.91 13.99 5.04
CA CYS A 72 4.11 12.80 5.88
C CYS A 72 2.99 12.63 6.92
N GLU A 73 2.59 13.73 7.57
CA GLU A 73 1.53 13.70 8.59
C GLU A 73 0.17 13.41 7.96
N SER A 74 -0.16 14.04 6.84
CA SER A 74 -1.40 13.75 6.09
C SER A 74 -1.45 12.30 5.60
N ILE A 75 -0.32 11.76 5.14
CA ILE A 75 -0.24 10.34 4.78
C ILE A 75 -0.49 9.49 6.02
N ARG A 76 0.07 9.84 7.17
CA ARG A 76 -0.16 9.11 8.42
C ARG A 76 -1.64 9.05 8.79
N THR A 77 -2.38 10.14 8.61
CA THR A 77 -3.81 10.17 8.95
C THR A 77 -4.68 9.30 8.03
N TRP A 78 -4.32 9.18 6.74
CA TRP A 78 -5.15 8.44 5.78
C TRP A 78 -4.60 7.04 5.43
N ASN A 79 -3.37 6.72 5.82
CA ASN A 79 -2.80 5.38 5.68
C ASN A 79 -3.30 4.48 6.82
N THR A 80 -4.62 4.36 6.94
CA THR A 80 -5.35 3.55 7.94
C THR A 80 -5.32 2.07 7.63
N VAL A 81 -4.85 1.68 6.45
CA VAL A 81 -4.65 0.29 6.06
C VAL A 81 -3.37 -0.19 6.74
N THR A 82 -3.51 -0.71 7.96
CA THR A 82 -2.70 -1.85 8.38
C THR A 82 -2.84 -2.90 7.29
N ASP A 83 -1.72 -3.37 6.72
CA ASP A 83 -1.77 -4.46 5.74
C ASP A 83 -2.62 -5.59 6.33
N VAL A 84 -3.40 -6.29 5.51
CA VAL A 84 -4.08 -7.53 5.93
C VAL A 84 -3.06 -8.49 6.58
N ARG A 85 -1.82 -8.48 6.11
CA ARG A 85 -0.65 -9.17 6.69
C ARG A 85 -0.10 -8.56 7.99
N ASP A 86 -0.35 -7.28 8.24
CA ASP A 86 -0.04 -6.63 9.52
C ASP A 86 -1.17 -6.89 10.56
N THR A 87 -2.38 -7.31 10.14
CA THR A 87 -3.54 -7.55 11.03
C THR A 87 -3.90 -9.01 11.30
N LEU A 88 -3.54 -9.95 10.42
CA LEU A 88 -3.79 -11.38 10.64
C LEU A 88 -2.52 -12.04 11.16
N SER A 89 -2.54 -12.46 12.42
CA SER A 89 -1.47 -13.31 12.94
C SER A 89 -1.53 -14.69 12.27
N LEU A 90 -0.39 -15.37 12.21
CA LEU A 90 -0.34 -16.77 11.75
C LEU A 90 -1.23 -17.66 12.61
N GLU A 91 -1.41 -17.28 13.88
CA GLU A 91 -2.26 -17.96 14.86
C GLU A 91 -3.75 -17.84 14.49
N ASP A 92 -4.21 -16.64 14.10
CA ASP A 92 -5.59 -16.40 13.67
C ASP A 92 -5.93 -17.18 12.39
N ILE A 93 -4.99 -17.24 11.45
CA ILE A 93 -5.14 -18.01 10.20
C ILE A 93 -5.23 -19.51 10.52
N GLN A 94 -4.40 -20.00 11.43
CA GLN A 94 -4.38 -21.41 11.80
C GLN A 94 -5.67 -21.82 12.53
N ALA A 95 -6.19 -20.96 13.41
CA ALA A 95 -7.45 -21.19 14.10
C ALA A 95 -8.63 -21.28 13.11
N ALA A 96 -8.72 -20.35 12.15
CA ALA A 96 -9.77 -20.35 11.14
C ALA A 96 -9.73 -21.61 10.24
N ILE A 97 -8.55 -22.12 9.91
CA ILE A 97 -8.40 -23.36 9.13
C ILE A 97 -8.92 -24.56 9.94
N SER A 98 -8.63 -24.63 11.23
CA SER A 98 -9.07 -25.72 12.11
C SER A 98 -10.59 -25.77 12.32
N GLU A 99 -11.29 -24.64 12.19
CA GLU A 99 -12.76 -24.60 12.27
C GLU A 99 -13.46 -25.10 10.99
N ILE A 100 -12.75 -25.18 9.85
CA ILE A 100 -13.28 -25.64 8.56
C ILE A 100 -13.18 -27.18 8.43
N ASP A 101 -12.27 -27.81 9.17
CA ASP A 101 -12.03 -29.26 9.15
C ASP A 101 -13.03 -30.07 10.02
N VAL A 102 -14.20 -29.50 10.34
CA VAL A 102 -15.31 -30.16 11.07
C VAL A 102 -16.50 -30.43 10.14
#